data_AF-A0AAV6W5P3-F1
#
_entry.id   AF-A0AAV6W5P3-F1
#
_cell.length_a   1.000
_cell.length_b   1.000
_cell.length_c   1.000
_cell.angle_alpha   90.00
_cell.angle_beta   90.00
_cell.angle_gamma   90.00
#
_symmetry.space_group_name_H-M   'P 1'
#
loop_
_entity.id
_entity.type
_entity.pdbx_description
1 polymer ?
#
loop_
_entity_poly.entity_id
_entity_poly.type
_entity_poly.pdbx_seq_one_letter_code
_entity_poly.pdbx_strand_id
1 'polypeptide(L)'
;MSGQEEIEATCYALLEKMDRLISTKKGSPKLLILPMYSHLSFDLHTLIYQKTVNGAQKCIVIANIAKKSLTMDGILYVIDPGYSKMKVYYSHTGVDALQVFPISRAAADQCMGCAGITEPGNFYRLYTESVYLDEMLPSPVRDIQRTNLGNVVLLFKSQKIVNLLDLDFMDSPPKEIVIESMH
;
A
#
# COMPACT_ATOMS: atom_id res chain seq x y z
N MET A 1 -1.92 -5.66 2.89
CA MET A 1 -2.51 -6.61 1.93
C MET A 1 -2.58 -5.96 0.55
N SER A 2 -2.66 -6.75 -0.52
CA SER A 2 -2.50 -6.26 -1.91
C SER A 2 -3.81 -5.77 -2.54
N GLY A 3 -4.95 -6.30 -2.12
CA GLY A 3 -6.24 -6.01 -2.75
C GLY A 3 -7.44 -6.21 -1.83
N GLN A 4 -8.62 -5.82 -2.32
CA GLN A 4 -9.88 -5.93 -1.58
C GLN A 4 -10.20 -7.37 -1.16
N GLU A 5 -10.18 -8.31 -2.11
CA GLU A 5 -10.53 -9.71 -1.85
C GLU A 5 -9.66 -10.31 -0.75
N GLU A 6 -8.34 -10.04 -0.79
CA GLU A 6 -7.41 -10.47 0.26
C GLU A 6 -7.71 -9.81 1.61
N ILE A 7 -8.09 -8.53 1.63
CA ILE A 7 -8.45 -7.81 2.85
C ILE A 7 -9.71 -8.41 3.46
N GLU A 8 -10.76 -8.59 2.66
CA GLU A 8 -12.03 -9.16 3.12
C GLU A 8 -11.85 -10.60 3.62
N ALA A 9 -11.11 -11.43 2.87
CA ALA A 9 -10.77 -12.79 3.29
C ALA A 9 -9.96 -12.82 4.59
N THR A 10 -9.00 -11.90 4.75
CA THR A 10 -8.23 -11.76 5.99
C THR A 10 -9.12 -11.33 7.15
N CYS A 11 -10.00 -10.36 6.95
CA CYS A 11 -10.96 -9.92 7.97
C CYS A 11 -11.87 -11.08 8.41
N TYR A 12 -12.39 -11.85 7.46
CA TYR A 12 -13.22 -13.02 7.75
C TYR A 12 -12.46 -14.09 8.56
N ALA A 13 -11.24 -14.44 8.13
CA ALA A 13 -10.40 -15.40 8.83
C ALA A 13 -10.00 -14.94 10.24
N LEU A 14 -9.81 -13.63 10.43
CA LEU A 14 -9.54 -13.04 11.75
C LEU A 14 -10.77 -13.12 12.66
N LEU A 15 -11.96 -12.80 12.14
CA LEU A 15 -13.22 -12.92 12.90
C LEU A 15 -13.46 -14.36 13.37
N GLU A 16 -13.34 -15.33 12.47
CA GLU A 16 -13.52 -16.76 12.80
C GLU A 16 -12.53 -17.22 13.88
N LYS A 17 -11.27 -16.79 13.79
CA LYS A 17 -10.25 -17.08 14.81
C LYS A 17 -10.56 -16.41 16.14
N MET A 18 -11.03 -15.16 16.14
CA MET A 18 -11.41 -14.45 17.36
C MET A 18 -12.58 -15.15 18.06
N ASP A 19 -13.60 -15.59 17.32
CA ASP A 19 -14.75 -16.31 17.90
C ASP A 19 -14.32 -17.62 18.58
N ARG A 20 -13.39 -18.36 17.96
CA ARG A 20 -12.77 -19.55 18.56
C ARG A 20 -11.94 -19.25 19.80
N LEU A 21 -11.24 -18.12 19.85
CA LEU A 21 -10.47 -17.73 21.04
C LEU A 21 -11.37 -17.28 22.19
N ILE A 22 -12.48 -16.61 21.88
CA ILE A 22 -13.47 -16.18 22.88
C ILE A 22 -14.17 -17.39 23.48
N SER A 23 -14.48 -18.42 22.69
CA SER A 23 -15.12 -19.65 23.19
C SER A 23 -14.18 -20.51 24.05
N THR A 24 -12.88 -20.50 23.76
CA THR A 24 -11.87 -21.32 24.47
C THR A 24 -11.26 -20.64 25.69
N LYS A 25 -11.10 -19.31 25.67
CA LYS A 25 -10.43 -18.55 26.74
C LYS A 25 -11.31 -17.41 27.24
N LYS A 26 -11.89 -17.58 28.44
CA LYS A 26 -12.62 -16.52 29.15
C LYS A 26 -11.69 -15.33 29.41
N GLY A 27 -12.13 -14.13 29.01
CA GLY A 27 -11.41 -12.87 29.23
C GLY A 27 -10.53 -12.40 28.07
N SER A 28 -10.66 -12.99 26.88
CA SER A 28 -10.03 -12.44 25.67
C SER A 28 -10.60 -11.05 25.34
N PRO A 29 -9.76 -10.04 25.03
CA PRO A 29 -10.22 -8.72 24.66
C PRO A 29 -10.99 -8.78 23.34
N LYS A 30 -12.10 -8.03 23.25
CA LYS A 30 -12.85 -7.89 22.00
C LYS A 30 -12.00 -7.12 20.99
N LEU A 31 -11.87 -7.68 19.78
CA LEU A 31 -11.16 -7.07 18.66
C LEU A 31 -12.16 -6.59 17.61
N LEU A 32 -12.18 -5.30 17.34
CA LEU A 32 -12.95 -4.71 16.24
C LEU A 32 -12.12 -4.76 14.96
N ILE A 33 -12.50 -5.62 14.03
CA ILE A 33 -11.78 -5.83 12.75
C ILE A 33 -12.44 -4.97 11.66
N LEU A 34 -11.66 -4.09 11.02
CA LEU A 34 -12.14 -3.15 10.00
C LEU A 34 -11.30 -3.24 8.72
N PRO A 35 -11.91 -3.41 7.53
CA PRO A 35 -11.20 -3.35 6.26
C PRO A 35 -10.98 -1.90 5.80
N MET A 36 -9.86 -1.63 5.12
CA MET A 36 -9.60 -0.34 4.47
C MET A 36 -8.99 -0.51 3.07
N TYR A 37 -9.74 -0.09 2.05
CA TYR A 37 -9.35 -0.11 0.65
C TYR A 37 -10.06 1.03 -0.11
N SER A 38 -9.71 1.25 -1.39
CA SER A 38 -10.06 2.46 -2.14
C SER A 38 -11.55 2.80 -2.21
N HIS A 39 -12.43 1.79 -2.33
CA HIS A 39 -13.87 1.95 -2.53
C HIS A 39 -14.69 1.62 -1.27
N LEU A 40 -14.10 1.83 -0.09
CA LEU A 40 -14.80 1.67 1.18
C LEU A 40 -15.92 2.72 1.33
N SER A 41 -17.05 2.34 1.94
CA SER A 41 -18.14 3.28 2.24
C SER A 41 -17.69 4.35 3.24
N PHE A 42 -18.30 5.53 3.15
CA PHE A 42 -17.97 6.67 4.02
C PHE A 42 -18.19 6.36 5.51
N ASP A 43 -19.25 5.62 5.84
CA ASP A 43 -19.57 5.25 7.22
C ASP A 43 -18.49 4.36 7.83
N LEU A 44 -18.01 3.35 7.08
CA LEU A 44 -16.93 2.47 7.52
C LEU A 44 -15.60 3.23 7.61
N HIS A 45 -15.32 4.13 6.65
CA HIS A 45 -14.15 4.99 6.72
C HIS A 45 -14.15 5.85 7.99
N THR A 46 -15.30 6.41 8.36
CA THR A 46 -15.44 7.20 9.60
C THR A 46 -15.22 6.36 10.85
N LEU A 47 -15.73 5.12 10.87
CA LEU A 47 -15.57 4.19 11.99
C LEU A 47 -14.09 3.83 12.27
N ILE A 48 -13.25 3.82 11.22
CA ILE A 48 -11.79 3.60 11.35
C ILE A 48 -11.15 4.67 12.26
N TYR A 49 -11.55 5.94 12.13
CA TYR A 49 -10.98 7.06 12.90
C TYR A 49 -11.65 7.31 14.26
N GLN A 50 -12.82 6.71 14.51
CA GLN A 50 -13.49 6.85 15.80
C GLN A 50 -12.72 6.11 16.91
N LYS A 51 -12.63 6.71 18.10
CA LYS A 51 -12.02 6.04 19.26
C LYS A 51 -12.84 4.80 19.66
N THR A 52 -12.17 3.74 20.07
CA THR A 52 -12.86 2.52 20.51
C THR A 52 -13.58 2.76 21.84
N VAL A 53 -14.81 2.28 21.91
CA VAL A 53 -15.64 2.34 23.11
C VAL A 53 -15.30 1.12 23.98
N ASN A 54 -15.25 1.29 25.31
CA ASN A 54 -15.04 0.20 26.30
C ASN A 54 -13.66 -0.50 26.28
N GLY A 55 -12.60 0.15 25.80
CA GLY A 55 -11.24 -0.41 25.83
C GLY A 55 -11.03 -1.60 24.88
N ALA A 56 -11.95 -1.82 23.93
CA ALA A 56 -11.76 -2.80 22.87
C ALA A 56 -10.58 -2.42 21.97
N GLN A 57 -9.84 -3.42 21.51
CA GLN A 57 -8.75 -3.22 20.55
C GLN A 57 -9.33 -3.11 19.14
N LYS A 58 -8.69 -2.32 18.28
CA LYS A 58 -9.04 -2.18 16.86
C LYS A 58 -7.95 -2.83 16.01
N CYS A 59 -8.35 -3.68 15.08
CA CYS A 59 -7.49 -4.24 14.05
C CYS A 59 -7.96 -3.74 12.70
N ILE A 60 -7.04 -3.17 11.92
CA ILE A 60 -7.37 -2.54 10.65
C ILE A 60 -6.55 -3.23 9.58
N VAL A 61 -7.23 -3.83 8.62
CA VAL A 61 -6.60 -4.56 7.53
C VAL A 61 -6.62 -3.66 6.31
N ILE A 62 -5.44 -3.15 5.93
CA ILE A 62 -5.32 -2.08 4.94
C ILE A 62 -4.59 -2.53 3.66
N ALA A 63 -5.01 -1.91 2.54
CA ALA A 63 -4.29 -1.95 1.27
C ALA A 63 -3.14 -0.94 1.25
N ASN A 64 -2.15 -1.16 0.37
CA ASN A 64 -1.04 -0.22 0.16
C ASN A 64 -1.52 1.21 -0.19
N ILE A 65 -2.60 1.34 -0.96
CA ILE A 65 -3.14 2.64 -1.36
C ILE A 65 -3.70 3.44 -0.17
N ALA A 66 -4.24 2.75 0.83
CA ALA A 66 -4.76 3.34 2.07
C ALA A 66 -3.65 3.57 3.13
N LYS A 67 -2.49 2.91 2.96
CA LYS A 67 -1.34 2.98 3.89
C LYS A 67 -0.80 4.41 4.03
N LYS A 68 -0.68 5.13 2.92
CA LYS A 68 -0.16 6.52 2.92
C LYS A 68 -1.13 7.53 3.52
N SER A 69 -2.43 7.24 3.50
CA SER A 69 -3.47 8.14 4.03
C SER A 69 -3.82 7.86 5.48
N LEU A 70 -3.25 6.82 6.09
CA LEU A 70 -3.55 6.44 7.47
C LEU A 70 -2.75 7.31 8.44
N THR A 71 -3.37 8.38 8.92
CA THR A 71 -2.83 9.23 10.00
C THR A 71 -3.67 8.99 11.25
N MET A 72 -3.45 7.86 11.91
CA MET A 72 -4.14 7.55 13.16
C MET A 72 -3.18 7.44 14.33
N ASP A 73 -3.57 8.08 15.42
CA ASP A 73 -2.89 7.94 16.70
C ASP A 73 -3.21 6.58 17.33
N GLY A 74 -2.27 6.06 18.12
CA GLY A 74 -2.45 4.81 18.87
C GLY A 74 -2.20 3.53 18.07
N ILE A 75 -1.51 3.60 16.92
CA ILE A 75 -1.02 2.40 16.23
C ILE A 75 0.19 1.84 16.99
N LEU A 76 -0.05 0.78 17.77
CA LEU A 76 0.99 0.09 18.55
C LEU A 76 1.56 -1.15 17.85
N TYR A 77 0.79 -1.77 16.96
CA TYR A 77 1.17 -3.02 16.32
C TYR A 77 0.94 -2.92 14.83
N VAL A 78 1.98 -3.20 14.04
CA VAL A 78 1.88 -3.27 12.58
C VAL A 78 2.45 -4.60 12.13
N ILE A 79 1.72 -5.27 11.24
CA ILE A 79 2.11 -6.53 10.62
C ILE A 79 2.22 -6.29 9.13
N ASP A 80 3.42 -6.40 8.57
CA ASP A 80 3.68 -6.16 7.15
C ASP A 80 4.06 -7.46 6.42
N PRO A 81 3.22 -7.94 5.48
CA PRO A 81 3.56 -9.10 4.65
C PRO A 81 4.66 -8.81 3.61
N GLY A 82 5.02 -7.55 3.38
CA GLY A 82 6.12 -7.19 2.46
C GLY A 82 5.73 -7.08 0.98
N TYR A 83 4.43 -7.09 0.66
CA TYR A 83 3.93 -7.03 -0.72
C TYR A 83 2.98 -5.86 -0.95
N SER A 84 3.03 -5.32 -2.17
CA SER A 84 2.09 -4.30 -2.63
C SER A 84 1.68 -4.54 -4.08
N LYS A 85 0.44 -4.18 -4.39
CA LYS A 85 -0.05 -4.18 -5.77
C LYS A 85 0.28 -2.84 -6.40
N MET A 86 0.96 -2.87 -7.55
CA MET A 86 1.39 -1.67 -8.26
C MET A 86 1.09 -1.78 -9.75
N LYS A 87 0.74 -0.63 -10.35
CA LYS A 87 0.53 -0.48 -11.78
C LYS A 87 1.89 -0.54 -12.49
N VAL A 88 1.97 -1.35 -13.55
CA VAL A 88 3.12 -1.50 -14.44
C VAL A 88 2.63 -1.37 -15.87
N TYR A 89 3.34 -0.59 -16.66
CA TYR A 89 3.08 -0.42 -18.08
C TYR A 89 4.08 -1.24 -18.88
N TYR A 90 3.58 -2.12 -19.74
CA TYR A 90 4.38 -2.86 -20.70
C TYR A 90 4.40 -2.08 -22.00
N SER A 91 5.55 -1.44 -22.28
CA SER A 91 5.77 -0.65 -23.49
C SER A 91 5.43 -1.46 -24.74
N HIS A 92 6.16 -2.56 -24.96
CA HIS A 92 6.05 -3.36 -26.17
C HIS A 92 4.61 -3.79 -26.53
N THR A 93 3.76 -4.09 -25.55
CA THR A 93 2.36 -4.50 -25.79
C THR A 93 1.35 -3.36 -25.68
N GLY A 94 1.76 -2.20 -25.17
CA GLY A 94 0.88 -1.06 -24.88
C GLY A 94 -0.12 -1.30 -23.75
N VAL A 95 0.09 -2.31 -22.90
CA VAL A 95 -0.88 -2.73 -21.87
C VAL A 95 -0.45 -2.29 -20.48
N ASP A 96 -1.40 -1.69 -19.76
CA ASP A 96 -1.30 -1.47 -18.32
C ASP A 96 -1.72 -2.73 -17.56
N ALA A 97 -0.87 -3.21 -16.66
CA ALA A 97 -1.13 -4.34 -15.78
C ALA A 97 -1.05 -3.93 -14.31
N LEU A 98 -1.78 -4.66 -13.47
CA LEU A 98 -1.76 -4.48 -12.02
C LEU A 98 -1.20 -5.75 -11.38
N GLN A 99 0.06 -5.70 -10.96
CA GLN A 99 0.81 -6.85 -10.47
C GLN A 99 1.25 -6.67 -9.03
N VAL A 100 1.46 -7.79 -8.33
CA VAL A 100 1.96 -7.82 -6.96
C VAL A 100 3.48 -7.88 -6.99
N PHE A 101 4.12 -6.99 -6.25
CA PHE A 101 5.58 -6.95 -6.11
C PHE A 101 5.97 -6.80 -4.64
N PRO A 102 7.20 -7.20 -4.26
CA PRO A 102 7.79 -6.83 -3.00
C PRO A 102 7.80 -5.31 -2.81
N ILE A 103 7.60 -4.86 -1.58
CA ILE A 103 7.77 -3.44 -1.23
C ILE A 103 9.25 -3.06 -1.23
N SER A 104 9.54 -1.77 -1.37
CA SER A 104 10.89 -1.26 -1.14
C SER A 104 11.21 -1.17 0.35
N ARG A 105 12.51 -1.16 0.70
CA ARG A 105 12.98 -0.92 2.07
C ARG A 105 12.43 0.40 2.62
N ALA A 106 12.51 1.48 1.85
CA ALA A 106 11.93 2.76 2.24
C ALA A 106 10.42 2.68 2.57
N ALA A 107 9.64 1.88 1.82
CA ALA A 107 8.21 1.70 2.09
C ALA A 107 7.94 0.81 3.34
N ALA A 108 8.83 -0.14 3.62
CA ALA A 108 8.81 -0.93 4.84
C ALA A 108 9.19 -0.09 6.07
N ASP A 109 10.16 0.82 5.92
CA ASP A 109 10.62 1.69 7.01
C ASP A 109 9.62 2.80 7.30
N GLN A 110 8.92 3.31 6.28
CA GLN A 110 7.73 4.15 6.47
C GLN A 110 6.64 3.39 7.26
N CYS A 111 6.48 2.09 6.96
CA CYS A 111 5.82 1.07 7.78
C CYS A 111 6.05 1.22 9.28
N MET A 112 7.30 0.98 9.61
CA MET A 112 7.82 0.97 10.96
C MET A 112 7.59 2.32 11.64
N GLY A 113 7.75 3.43 10.92
CA GLY A 113 7.50 4.77 11.46
C GLY A 113 6.05 5.03 11.89
N CYS A 114 5.08 4.31 11.33
CA CYS A 114 3.69 4.39 11.79
C CYS A 114 3.46 3.65 13.11
N ALA A 115 4.23 2.58 13.37
CA ALA A 115 4.17 1.84 14.62
C ALA A 115 4.93 2.61 15.70
N GLY A 116 4.18 3.32 16.53
CA GLY A 116 4.73 4.00 17.69
C GLY A 116 4.97 5.49 17.55
N ILE A 117 4.11 6.16 16.78
CA ILE A 117 3.98 7.62 16.80
C ILE A 117 3.64 8.12 18.20
N THR A 118 2.76 7.40 18.92
CA THR A 118 2.22 7.84 20.23
C THR A 118 2.95 7.22 21.41
N GLU A 119 3.30 5.93 21.33
CA GLU A 119 3.92 5.14 22.39
C GLU A 119 4.78 4.03 21.77
N PRO A 120 5.70 3.37 22.50
CA PRO A 120 6.53 2.29 21.93
C PRO A 120 5.70 1.20 21.23
N GLY A 121 5.90 1.06 19.92
CA GLY A 121 5.19 0.12 19.07
C GLY A 121 6.04 -1.09 18.66
N ASN A 122 5.38 -2.13 18.15
CA ASN A 122 6.01 -3.31 17.57
C ASN A 122 5.71 -3.41 16.08
N PHE A 123 6.75 -3.64 15.29
CA PHE A 123 6.66 -3.85 13.84
C PHE A 123 7.04 -5.29 13.49
N TYR A 124 6.08 -6.06 12.99
CA TYR A 124 6.27 -7.45 12.60
C TYR A 124 6.41 -7.58 11.09
N ARG A 125 7.60 -7.94 10.64
CA ARG A 125 7.89 -8.27 9.22
C ARG A 125 7.65 -9.75 9.01
N LEU A 126 6.80 -10.13 8.06
CA LEU A 126 6.55 -11.55 7.71
C LEU A 126 7.52 -12.07 6.63
N TYR A 127 8.72 -11.49 6.56
CA TYR A 127 9.78 -11.84 5.64
C TYR A 127 11.12 -11.82 6.38
N THR A 128 12.11 -12.55 5.86
CA THR A 128 13.42 -12.65 6.50
C THR A 128 14.23 -11.37 6.32
N GLU A 129 15.24 -11.21 7.17
CA GLU A 129 16.20 -10.11 7.06
C GLU A 129 16.95 -10.15 5.73
N SER A 130 17.29 -11.34 5.21
CA SER A 130 17.91 -11.49 3.90
C SER A 130 17.04 -10.94 2.76
N VAL A 131 15.73 -11.24 2.76
CA VAL A 131 14.81 -10.68 1.75
C VAL A 131 14.76 -9.16 1.83
N TYR A 132 14.75 -8.61 3.06
CA TYR A 132 14.77 -7.16 3.26
C TYR A 132 16.05 -6.50 2.75
N LEU A 133 17.23 -7.09 2.99
CA LEU A 133 18.52 -6.49 2.63
C LEU A 133 18.91 -6.73 1.17
N ASP A 134 18.66 -7.94 0.66
CA ASP A 134 19.23 -8.42 -0.61
C ASP A 134 18.22 -8.40 -1.76
N GLU A 135 16.94 -8.63 -1.50
CA GLU A 135 15.91 -8.75 -2.55
C GLU A 135 15.06 -7.47 -2.72
N MET A 136 14.79 -6.74 -1.63
CA MET A 136 13.96 -5.53 -1.68
C MET A 136 14.74 -4.32 -2.21
N LEU A 137 14.12 -3.60 -3.15
CA LEU A 137 14.68 -2.36 -3.68
C LEU A 137 14.88 -1.32 -2.55
N PRO A 138 15.97 -0.52 -2.57
CA PRO A 138 16.19 0.53 -1.57
C PRO A 138 15.06 1.55 -1.51
N SER A 139 14.55 1.95 -2.69
CA SER A 139 13.52 2.98 -2.86
C SER A 139 12.46 2.50 -3.85
N PRO A 140 11.21 2.99 -3.73
CA PRO A 140 10.14 2.60 -4.65
C PRO A 140 10.41 3.14 -6.06
N VAL A 141 10.09 2.33 -7.08
CA VAL A 141 10.10 2.78 -8.48
C VAL A 141 9.04 3.87 -8.67
N ARG A 142 9.44 4.96 -9.34
CA ARG A 142 8.60 6.15 -9.51
C ARG A 142 7.48 5.91 -10.52
N ASP A 143 6.36 6.59 -10.31
CA ASP A 143 5.16 6.42 -11.13
C ASP A 143 5.44 6.72 -12.61
N ILE A 144 6.18 7.79 -12.90
CA ILE A 144 6.58 8.18 -14.27
C ILE A 144 7.34 7.08 -15.02
N GLN A 145 8.04 6.19 -14.31
CA GLN A 145 8.84 5.11 -14.89
C GLN A 145 8.03 3.84 -15.17
N ARG A 146 6.79 3.75 -14.67
CA ARG A 146 5.98 2.52 -14.67
C ARG A 146 4.55 2.71 -15.15
N THR A 147 4.22 3.87 -15.71
CA THR A 147 2.88 4.17 -16.22
C THR A 147 2.94 4.64 -17.67
N ASN A 148 1.87 4.38 -18.43
CA ASN A 148 1.68 4.98 -19.74
C ASN A 148 1.75 6.52 -19.66
N LEU A 149 2.54 7.14 -20.54
CA LEU A 149 2.77 8.59 -20.55
C LEU A 149 1.97 9.31 -21.64
N GLY A 150 1.11 8.64 -22.40
CA GLY A 150 0.38 9.23 -23.54
C GLY A 150 -0.36 10.53 -23.19
N ASN A 151 -1.11 10.54 -22.09
CA ASN A 151 -1.80 11.76 -21.62
C ASN A 151 -0.82 12.88 -21.24
N VAL A 152 0.32 12.52 -20.65
CA VAL A 152 1.37 13.47 -20.26
C VAL A 152 2.07 14.04 -21.51
N VAL A 153 2.37 13.20 -22.50
CA VAL A 153 2.94 13.59 -23.79
C VAL A 153 1.99 14.52 -24.55
N LEU A 154 0.69 14.19 -24.60
CA LEU A 154 -0.34 15.03 -25.22
C LEU A 154 -0.42 16.40 -24.55
N LEU A 155 -0.38 16.45 -23.22
CA LEU A 155 -0.36 17.70 -22.46
C LEU A 155 0.88 18.54 -22.81
N PHE A 156 2.07 17.94 -22.83
CA PHE A 156 3.29 18.66 -23.19
C PHE A 156 3.28 19.17 -24.64
N LYS A 157 2.79 18.35 -25.59
CA LYS A 157 2.62 18.79 -26.98
C LYS A 157 1.64 19.97 -27.08
N SER A 158 0.56 19.98 -26.31
CA SER A 158 -0.37 21.13 -26.24
C SER A 158 0.29 22.42 -25.76
N GLN A 159 1.30 22.31 -24.89
CA GLN A 159 2.10 23.42 -24.39
C GLN A 159 3.26 23.79 -25.32
N LYS A 160 3.32 23.22 -26.53
CA LYS A 160 4.38 23.41 -27.54
C LYS A 160 5.76 22.93 -27.09
N ILE A 161 5.83 22.01 -26.13
CA ILE A 161 7.05 21.29 -25.80
C ILE A 161 7.17 20.13 -26.79
N VAL A 162 8.13 20.24 -27.72
CA VAL A 162 8.27 19.31 -28.85
C VAL A 162 9.20 18.14 -28.49
N ASN A 163 10.30 18.42 -27.78
CA ASN A 163 11.27 17.39 -27.44
C ASN A 163 11.21 16.99 -25.96
N LEU A 164 10.57 15.86 -25.68
CA LEU A 164 10.48 15.29 -24.34
C LEU A 164 11.72 14.48 -23.96
N LEU A 165 12.51 14.03 -24.93
CA LEU A 165 13.73 13.26 -24.66
C LEU A 165 14.84 14.15 -24.07
N ASP A 166 14.80 15.45 -24.37
CA ASP A 166 15.75 16.46 -23.87
C ASP A 166 15.25 17.11 -22.57
N LEU A 167 14.08 16.71 -22.06
CA LEU A 167 13.52 17.30 -20.86
C LEU A 167 14.25 16.75 -19.62
N ASP A 168 14.66 17.66 -18.73
CA ASP A 168 15.34 17.31 -17.48
C ASP A 168 14.33 16.86 -16.43
N PHE A 169 13.92 15.60 -16.51
CA PHE A 169 13.05 14.98 -15.51
C PHE A 169 13.83 14.67 -14.23
N MET A 170 13.26 15.00 -13.06
CA MET A 170 13.78 14.59 -11.76
C MET A 170 14.07 13.08 -11.66
N ASP A 171 13.15 12.28 -12.21
CA ASP A 171 13.29 10.84 -12.39
C ASP A 171 12.92 10.51 -13.84
N SER A 172 13.90 10.27 -14.71
CA SER A 172 13.63 10.09 -16.12
C SER A 172 12.86 8.79 -16.40
N PRO A 173 11.80 8.83 -17.21
CA PRO A 173 11.14 7.62 -17.68
C PRO A 173 12.04 6.82 -18.65
N PRO A 174 11.84 5.50 -18.77
CA PRO A 174 12.44 4.71 -19.83
C PRO A 174 12.13 5.30 -21.21
N LYS A 175 13.15 5.41 -22.07
CA LYS A 175 13.01 5.99 -23.42
C LYS A 175 11.94 5.29 -24.25
N GLU A 176 11.84 3.98 -24.13
CA GLU A 176 10.83 3.16 -24.81
C GLU A 176 9.41 3.62 -24.50
N ILE A 177 9.09 3.86 -23.22
CA ILE A 177 7.77 4.34 -22.79
C ILE A 177 7.48 5.72 -23.38
N VAL A 178 8.48 6.61 -23.45
CA VAL A 178 8.31 7.95 -24.03
C VAL A 178 8.06 7.87 -25.53
N ILE A 179 8.85 7.06 -26.25
CA ILE A 179 8.76 6.90 -27.71
C ILE A 179 7.40 6.34 -28.10
N GLU A 180 6.94 5.27 -27.45
CA GLU A 180 5.62 4.72 -27.74
C GLU A 180 4.49 5.68 -27.37
N SER A 181 4.64 6.44 -26.28
CA SER A 181 3.65 7.45 -25.89
C SER A 181 3.63 8.66 -26.85
N MET A 182 4.60 8.80 -27.77
CA MET A 182 4.64 9.86 -28.79
C MET A 182 3.90 9.52 -30.08
N HIS A 183 3.67 8.23 -30.34
CA HIS A 183 2.98 7.68 -31.51
C HIS A 183 1.48 7.56 -31.27
#